data_AF-A0A351L9R8-F1
#
_entry.id   AF-A0A351L9R8-F1
#
_cell.length_a   1.000
_cell.length_b   1.000
_cell.length_c   1.000
_cell.angle_alpha   90.00
_cell.angle_beta   90.00
_cell.angle_gamma   90.00
#
_symmetry.space_group_name_H-M   'P 1'
#
loop_
_entity.id
_entity.type
_entity.pdbx_description
1 polymer ?
#
loop_
_entity_poly.entity_id
_entity_poly.type
_entity_poly.pdbx_seq_one_letter_code
_entity_poly.pdbx_strand_id
1 'polypeptide(L)'
;KVQLEHYLIQLESEFIQLLAERSVAYTGAEIRNIVKESATEAFANGHPRLVSSDRLLTLLDLKPPQFRHDTEELEALRKWAALGGAEFAAPSDSSNTPPVTSDSNSLREVSWY
;
A
#
# COMPACT_ATOMS: atom_id res chain seq x y z
N LYS A 1 -5.74 3.10 -5.65
CA LYS A 1 -5.22 3.19 -7.04
C LYS A 1 -3.92 2.39 -7.25
N VAL A 2 -2.85 2.68 -6.51
CA VAL A 2 -1.52 2.01 -6.64
C VAL A 2 -1.58 0.48 -6.71
N GLN A 3 -2.34 -0.18 -5.83
CA GLN A 3 -2.42 -1.65 -5.84
C GLN A 3 -3.13 -2.22 -7.07
N LEU A 4 -4.14 -1.53 -7.60
CA LEU A 4 -4.87 -1.96 -8.81
C LEU A 4 -3.97 -1.86 -10.06
N GLU A 5 -3.21 -0.76 -10.15
CA GLU A 5 -2.27 -0.51 -11.25
C GLU A 5 -1.15 -1.55 -11.29
N HIS A 6 -0.67 -2.00 -10.12
CA HIS A 6 0.35 -3.06 -10.04
C HIS A 6 -0.09 -4.35 -10.75
N TYR A 7 -1.40 -4.67 -10.74
CA TYR A 7 -1.97 -5.83 -11.42
C TYR A 7 -2.60 -5.49 -12.78
N LEU A 8 -2.40 -4.26 -13.27
CA LEU A 8 -2.97 -3.75 -14.53
C LEU A 8 -4.50 -3.85 -14.59
N ILE A 9 -5.17 -3.76 -13.44
CA ILE A 9 -6.63 -3.79 -13.33
C ILE A 9 -7.16 -2.38 -13.65
N GLN A 10 -8.10 -2.31 -14.58
CA GLN A 10 -8.79 -1.07 -14.94
C GLN A 10 -10.19 -1.07 -14.32
N LEU A 11 -10.50 -0.01 -13.59
CA LEU A 11 -11.79 0.24 -12.94
C LEU A 11 -12.17 1.70 -13.14
N GLU A 12 -13.46 1.97 -13.20
CA GLU A 12 -13.95 3.35 -13.30
C GLU A 12 -13.66 4.11 -11.99
N SER A 13 -13.48 5.43 -12.11
CA SER A 13 -13.07 6.26 -10.96
C SER A 13 -14.09 6.20 -9.81
N GLU A 14 -15.39 6.10 -10.13
CA GLU A 14 -16.47 5.99 -9.14
C GLU A 14 -16.35 4.72 -8.30
N PHE A 15 -16.03 3.58 -8.93
CA PHE A 15 -15.79 2.32 -8.22
C PHE A 15 -14.50 2.35 -7.40
N ILE A 16 -13.45 3.01 -7.88
CA ILE A 16 -12.21 3.19 -7.11
C ILE A 16 -12.51 3.99 -5.84
N GLN A 17 -13.35 5.02 -5.95
CA GLN A 17 -13.74 5.85 -4.81
C GLN A 17 -14.59 5.06 -3.80
N LEU A 18 -15.59 4.30 -4.28
CA LEU A 18 -16.38 3.41 -3.44
C LEU A 18 -15.52 2.38 -2.70
N LEU A 19 -14.55 1.77 -3.39
CA LEU A 19 -13.61 0.83 -2.76
C LEU A 19 -12.77 1.52 -1.69
N ALA A 20 -12.31 2.75 -1.93
CA ALA A 20 -11.54 3.51 -0.97
C ALA A 20 -12.34 3.85 0.29
N GLU A 21 -13.61 4.24 0.13
CA GLU A 21 -14.54 4.51 1.24
C GLU A 21 -14.81 3.24 2.07
N ARG A 22 -14.98 2.10 1.40
CA ARG A 22 -15.18 0.80 2.07
C ARG A 22 -13.91 0.26 2.73
N SER A 23 -12.73 0.71 2.30
CA SER A 23 -11.45 0.20 2.79
C SER A 23 -10.71 1.17 3.74
N VAL A 24 -11.38 2.16 4.33
CA VAL A 24 -10.73 3.20 5.17
C VAL A 24 -9.94 2.59 6.35
N ALA A 25 -10.43 1.51 6.94
CA ALA A 25 -9.78 0.85 8.08
C ALA A 25 -8.72 -0.20 7.67
N TYR A 26 -8.48 -0.39 6.37
CA TYR A 26 -7.56 -1.41 5.87
C TYR A 26 -6.16 -0.83 5.70
N THR A 27 -5.16 -1.63 6.05
CA THR A 27 -3.77 -1.34 5.75
C THR A 27 -3.48 -1.56 4.26
N GLY A 28 -2.40 -0.95 3.78
CA GLY A 28 -1.95 -1.17 2.40
C GLY A 28 -1.62 -2.64 2.08
N ALA A 29 -1.21 -3.43 3.07
CA ALA A 29 -0.94 -4.86 2.92
C ALA A 29 -2.23 -5.66 2.70
N GLU A 30 -3.29 -5.34 3.44
CA GLU A 30 -4.58 -6.02 3.30
C GLU A 30 -5.25 -5.70 1.96
N ILE A 31 -5.23 -4.42 1.57
CA ILE A 31 -5.72 -3.99 0.25
C ILE A 31 -4.94 -4.74 -0.85
N ARG A 32 -3.61 -4.84 -0.73
CA ARG A 32 -2.78 -5.61 -1.68
C ARG A 32 -3.19 -7.07 -1.75
N ASN A 33 -3.44 -7.73 -0.61
CA ASN A 33 -3.85 -9.13 -0.58
C ASN A 33 -5.20 -9.36 -1.25
N ILE A 34 -6.17 -8.47 -1.03
CA ILE A 34 -7.48 -8.52 -1.69
C ILE A 34 -7.33 -8.38 -3.20
N VAL A 35 -6.58 -7.37 -3.65
CA VAL A 35 -6.37 -7.15 -5.09
C VAL A 35 -5.63 -8.34 -5.71
N LYS A 36 -4.58 -8.84 -5.07
CA LYS A 36 -3.82 -10.02 -5.53
C LYS A 36 -4.73 -11.23 -5.70
N GLU A 37 -5.59 -11.51 -4.73
CA GLU A 37 -6.53 -12.63 -4.79
C GLU A 37 -7.48 -12.48 -5.99
N SER A 38 -8.10 -11.31 -6.13
CA SER A 38 -9.00 -11.04 -7.25
C SER A 38 -8.30 -11.18 -8.62
N ALA A 39 -7.05 -10.72 -8.73
CA ALA A 39 -6.26 -10.85 -9.95
C ALA A 39 -5.91 -12.32 -10.25
N THR A 40 -5.62 -13.10 -9.20
CA THR A 40 -5.30 -14.53 -9.30
C THR A 40 -6.52 -15.32 -9.77
N GLU A 41 -7.71 -15.02 -9.24
CA GLU A 41 -8.97 -15.62 -9.70
C GLU A 41 -9.28 -15.27 -11.15
N ALA A 42 -9.15 -13.99 -11.53
CA ALA A 42 -9.35 -13.56 -12.90
C ALA A 42 -8.39 -14.26 -13.88
N PHE A 43 -7.12 -14.42 -13.47
CA PHE A 43 -6.13 -15.19 -14.23
C PHE A 43 -6.53 -16.66 -14.37
N ALA A 44 -6.93 -17.32 -13.28
CA ALA A 44 -7.35 -18.71 -13.28
C ALA A 44 -8.59 -18.96 -14.17
N ASN A 45 -9.49 -17.97 -14.24
CA ASN A 45 -10.69 -18.00 -15.09
C ASN A 45 -10.40 -17.66 -16.57
N GLY A 46 -9.13 -17.47 -16.96
CA GLY A 46 -8.73 -17.16 -18.34
C GLY A 46 -8.95 -15.71 -18.77
N HIS A 47 -9.29 -14.82 -17.83
CA HIS A 47 -9.58 -13.41 -18.07
C HIS A 47 -8.62 -12.52 -17.26
N PRO A 48 -7.30 -12.59 -17.53
CA PRO A 48 -6.33 -11.82 -16.76
C PRO A 48 -6.65 -10.33 -16.83
N ARG A 49 -6.48 -9.61 -15.70
CA ARG A 49 -6.73 -8.16 -15.54
C ARG A 49 -8.20 -7.74 -15.54
N LEU A 50 -9.12 -8.60 -15.95
CA LEU A 50 -10.56 -8.35 -15.87
C LEU A 50 -11.08 -8.75 -14.49
N VAL A 51 -10.94 -7.83 -13.56
CA VAL A 51 -11.46 -7.97 -12.19
C VAL A 51 -12.72 -7.12 -12.05
N SER A 52 -13.82 -7.76 -11.64
CA SER A 52 -15.08 -7.06 -11.33
C SER A 52 -14.97 -6.26 -10.02
N SER A 53 -15.51 -5.04 -10.02
CA SER A 53 -15.68 -4.21 -8.83
C SER A 53 -16.48 -4.92 -7.74
N ASP A 54 -17.56 -5.63 -8.11
CA ASP A 54 -18.39 -6.39 -7.18
C ASP A 54 -17.60 -7.50 -6.48
N ARG A 55 -16.65 -8.12 -7.19
CA ARG A 55 -15.80 -9.16 -6.60
C ARG A 55 -14.85 -8.57 -5.57
N LEU A 56 -14.26 -7.40 -5.84
CA LEU A 56 -13.41 -6.70 -4.88
C LEU A 56 -14.19 -6.28 -3.63
N LEU A 57 -15.41 -5.76 -3.80
CA LEU A 57 -16.30 -5.42 -2.69
C LEU A 57 -16.65 -6.65 -1.85
N THR A 58 -16.96 -7.77 -2.51
CA THR A 58 -17.23 -9.04 -1.83
C THR A 58 -16.03 -9.50 -1.00
N LEU A 59 -14.81 -9.39 -1.55
CA LEU A 59 -13.59 -9.77 -0.83
C LEU A 59 -13.28 -8.86 0.35
N LEU A 60 -13.59 -7.55 0.24
CA LEU A 60 -13.52 -6.63 1.37
C LEU A 60 -14.48 -7.07 2.48
N ASP A 61 -15.75 -7.34 2.16
CA ASP A 61 -16.74 -7.74 3.16
C ASP A 61 -16.41 -9.08 3.84
N LEU A 62 -15.76 -10.00 3.12
CA LEU A 62 -15.33 -11.30 3.66
C LEU A 62 -14.07 -11.21 4.54
N LYS A 63 -13.18 -10.26 4.27
CA LYS A 63 -11.89 -10.12 4.96
C LYS A 63 -11.91 -8.84 5.79
N PRO A 64 -12.24 -8.94 7.08
CA PRO A 64 -12.27 -7.74 7.88
C PRO A 64 -10.90 -7.11 8.07
N PRO A 65 -10.86 -5.78 8.30
CA PRO A 65 -9.62 -5.09 8.57
C PRO A 65 -9.02 -5.61 9.87
N GLN A 66 -7.70 -5.72 9.91
CA GLN A 66 -6.91 -6.18 11.05
C GLN A 66 -7.15 -5.27 12.26
N PHE A 67 -7.28 -3.97 12.02
CA PHE A 67 -7.57 -2.96 13.02
C PHE A 67 -9.02 -2.48 12.86
N ARG A 68 -9.99 -3.30 13.32
CA ARG A 68 -11.43 -2.97 13.20
C ARG A 68 -11.82 -1.69 13.95
N HIS A 69 -11.09 -1.31 15.00
CA HIS A 69 -11.31 -0.12 15.84
C HIS A 69 -9.98 0.39 16.42
N ASP A 70 -10.01 1.55 17.08
CA ASP A 70 -8.91 2.09 17.89
C ASP A 70 -8.46 1.05 18.92
N THR A 71 -7.54 0.19 18.51
CA THR A 71 -6.85 -0.72 19.40
C THR A 71 -5.95 0.11 20.29
N GLU A 72 -5.76 -0.33 21.54
CA GLU A 72 -4.83 0.30 22.47
C GLU A 72 -3.43 0.50 21.84
N GLU A 73 -3.01 -0.46 21.01
CA GLU A 73 -1.79 -0.39 20.21
C GLU A 73 -1.80 0.79 19.22
N LEU A 74 -2.90 0.98 18.48
CA LEU A 74 -3.01 2.03 17.48
C LEU A 74 -3.13 3.42 18.15
N GLU A 75 -3.81 3.51 19.29
CA GLU A 75 -3.78 4.73 20.12
C GLU A 75 -2.39 5.01 20.69
N ALA A 76 -1.68 4.00 21.17
CA ALA A 76 -0.32 4.14 21.68
C ALA A 76 0.63 4.62 20.58
N LEU A 77 0.51 4.07 19.37
CA LEU A 77 1.26 4.50 18.20
C LEU A 77 0.93 5.95 17.82
N ARG A 78 -0.35 6.34 17.83
CA ARG A 78 -0.74 7.74 17.55
C ARG A 78 -0.18 8.70 18.60
N LYS A 79 -0.24 8.35 19.89
CA LYS A 79 0.33 9.15 20.98
C LYS A 79 1.84 9.28 20.84
N TRP A 80 2.54 8.17 20.57
CA TRP A 80 3.98 8.18 20.33
C TRP A 80 4.37 9.05 19.12
N ALA A 81 3.65 8.93 18.01
CA ALA A 81 3.88 9.71 16.81
C ALA A 81 3.65 11.22 17.06
N ALA A 82 2.58 11.59 17.74
CA ALA A 82 2.25 12.97 18.09
C ALA A 82 3.26 13.61 19.05
N LEU A 83 3.95 12.81 19.88
CA LEU A 83 4.99 13.26 20.80
C LEU A 83 6.37 13.38 20.14
N GLY A 84 6.45 13.34 18.80
CA GLY A 84 7.70 13.50 18.06
C GLY A 84 8.50 12.20 17.86
N GLY A 85 8.00 11.06 18.31
CA GLY A 85 8.64 9.77 18.06
C GLY A 85 8.77 9.45 16.57
N ALA A 86 7.81 9.91 15.76
CA ALA A 86 7.82 9.73 14.31
C ALA A 86 8.90 10.56 13.60
N GLU A 87 9.39 11.66 14.19
CA GLU A 87 10.41 12.52 13.57
C GLU A 87 11.76 11.80 13.41
N PHE A 88 12.06 10.85 14.30
CA PHE A 88 13.26 10.00 14.22
C PHE A 88 13.10 8.79 13.29
N ALA A 89 11.87 8.41 12.95
CA ALA A 89 11.56 7.25 12.12
C ALA A 89 11.26 7.61 10.66
N ALA A 90 10.89 8.86 10.39
CA ALA A 90 10.81 9.38 9.04
C ALA A 90 12.23 9.55 8.48
N PRO A 91 12.50 9.18 7.21
CA PRO A 91 13.67 9.69 6.52
C PRO A 91 13.63 11.21 6.66
N SER A 92 14.66 11.80 7.26
CA SER A 92 14.81 13.24 7.20
C SER A 92 14.87 13.58 5.72
N ASP A 93 13.90 14.36 5.23
CA ASP A 93 13.94 14.99 3.91
C ASP A 93 15.12 15.97 3.90
N SER A 94 16.32 15.41 3.86
CA SER A 94 17.55 16.07 3.51
C SER A 94 17.50 16.27 2.00
N SER A 95 16.64 17.19 1.58
CA SER A 95 16.85 17.96 0.36
C SER A 95 18.05 18.92 0.54
N ASN A 96 19.17 18.38 1.04
CA ASN A 96 20.47 18.99 0.83
C ASN A 96 21.01 18.35 -0.43
N THR A 97 20.74 18.99 -1.57
CA THR A 97 21.54 18.80 -2.77
C THR A 97 22.99 19.08 -2.38
N PRO A 98 23.90 18.09 -2.36
CA PRO A 98 25.30 18.40 -2.18
C PRO A 98 25.80 19.06 -3.48
N PRO A 99 26.55 20.17 -3.42
CA PRO A 99 27.37 20.53 -4.56
C PRO A 99 28.29 19.33 -4.83
N VAL A 100 28.23 18.83 -6.06
CA VAL A 100 29.13 17.81 -6.59
C VAL A 100 30.56 18.31 -6.42
N THR A 101 31.23 17.88 -5.36
CA THR A 101 32.68 17.81 -5.33
C THR A 101 33.02 16.35 -5.52
N SER A 102 33.48 16.05 -6.74
CA SER A 102 34.28 14.86 -7.01
C SER A 102 35.30 14.70 -5.91
N ASP A 103 35.23 13.60 -5.15
CA ASP A 103 36.39 12.78 -4.81
C ASP A 103 35.96 11.53 -4.03
N SER A 104 36.15 10.40 -4.72
CA SER A 104 36.64 9.11 -4.23
C SER A 104 35.90 8.33 -3.12
N ASN A 105 35.44 7.14 -3.52
CA ASN A 105 35.18 5.94 -2.71
C ASN A 105 34.02 5.93 -1.71
N SER A 106 32.85 5.48 -2.17
CA SER A 106 32.06 4.42 -1.51
C SER A 106 30.76 4.15 -2.28
N LEU A 107 30.86 3.60 -3.49
CA LEU A 107 29.73 2.90 -4.10
C LEU A 107 29.96 1.40 -3.86
N ARG A 108 29.29 0.85 -2.85
CA ARG A 108 29.08 -0.60 -2.79
C ARG A 108 28.15 -0.95 -3.95
N GLU A 109 28.74 -1.34 -5.08
CA GLU A 109 28.05 -2.06 -6.13
C GLU A 109 27.49 -3.36 -5.55
N VAL A 110 26.16 -3.48 -5.53
CA VAL A 110 25.48 -4.75 -5.27
C VAL A 110 25.23 -5.39 -6.62
N SER A 111 26.07 -6.36 -7.00
CA SER A 111 25.86 -7.21 -8.16
C SER A 111 25.02 -8.42 -7.76
N TRP A 112 23.88 -8.64 -8.41
CA TRP A 112 23.16 -9.91 -8.36
C TRP A 112 23.56 -10.73 -9.58
N TYR A 113 24.40 -11.73 -9.37
CA TYR A 113 24.54 -12.90 -10.24
C TYR A 113 23.91 -14.10 -9.55
#